data_AF-A0A526YMN2-F1
#
_entry.id   AF-A0A526YMN2-F1
#
_cell.length_a   1.000
_cell.length_b   1.000
_cell.length_c   1.000
_cell.angle_alpha   90.00
_cell.angle_beta   90.00
_cell.angle_gamma   90.00
#
_symmetry.space_group_name_H-M   'P 1'
#
loop_
_entity.id
_entity.type
_entity.pdbx_description
1 polymer ?
#
loop_
_entity_poly.entity_id
_entity_poly.type
_entity_poly.pdbx_seq_one_letter_code
_entity_poly.pdbx_strand_id
1 'polypeptide(L)'
;MFAVQGSAGVVAGIASGISFEDHGEHGDIDVEAPKLAGVEITGIRVADKAGAPIGGIHACPDLHGEASSGNILAFACATGLLVVSHGDGSPAIRHLPYADSLPNGKTTTLIGGRGLQYFLGNYGADKV
;
A
#
# COMPACT_ATOMS: atom_id res chain seq x y z
N MET A 1 -13.60 6.51 1.09
CA MET A 1 -12.14 6.71 1.19
C MET A 1 -11.56 5.37 1.53
N PHE A 2 -10.58 4.91 0.76
CA PHE A 2 -10.09 3.54 0.79
C PHE A 2 -8.56 3.53 0.93
N ALA A 3 -8.02 2.56 1.67
CA ALA A 3 -6.60 2.22 1.60
C ALA A 3 -6.40 1.29 0.39
N VAL A 4 -5.44 1.62 -0.48
CA VAL A 4 -5.21 0.86 -1.72
C VAL A 4 -3.80 0.26 -1.70
N GLN A 5 -3.72 -1.04 -1.97
CA GLN A 5 -2.47 -1.80 -2.07
C GLN A 5 -2.26 -2.28 -3.52
N GLY A 6 -1.03 -2.11 -4.03
CA GLY A 6 -0.60 -2.66 -5.32
C GLY A 6 -0.19 -4.14 -5.23
N SER A 7 -0.08 -4.81 -6.37
CA SER A 7 0.44 -6.18 -6.45
C SER A 7 1.88 -6.26 -5.92
N ALA A 8 2.14 -7.11 -4.94
CA ALA A 8 3.44 -7.29 -4.24
C ALA A 8 3.92 -6.10 -3.38
N GLY A 9 3.03 -5.20 -2.94
CA GLY A 9 3.40 -4.09 -2.06
C GLY A 9 4.16 -2.96 -2.75
N VAL A 10 4.29 -3.04 -4.08
CA VAL A 10 4.91 -2.04 -4.95
C VAL A 10 3.96 -1.73 -6.09
N VAL A 11 3.66 -0.45 -6.33
CA VAL A 11 3.05 0.00 -7.59
C VAL A 11 4.17 0.55 -8.46
N ALA A 12 4.46 -0.12 -9.56
CA ALA A 12 5.35 0.39 -10.59
C ALA A 12 4.58 1.33 -11.52
N GLY A 13 5.04 2.57 -11.66
CA GLY A 13 4.59 3.44 -12.74
C GLY A 13 5.15 2.92 -14.06
N ILE A 14 4.29 2.71 -15.06
CA ILE A 14 4.69 2.34 -16.42
C ILE A 14 4.43 3.56 -17.31
N ALA A 15 5.47 4.07 -17.95
CA ALA A 15 5.31 4.99 -19.07
C ALA A 15 4.81 4.16 -20.25
N SER A 16 3.60 4.46 -20.74
CA SER A 16 2.96 3.71 -21.83
C SER A 16 3.75 3.76 -23.14
N GLY A 17 4.65 4.74 -23.29
CA GLY A 17 5.36 5.02 -24.53
C GLY A 17 4.50 5.71 -25.57
N ILE A 18 3.28 6.14 -25.23
CA ILE A 18 2.37 6.84 -26.14
C ILE A 18 2.46 8.35 -25.87
N SER A 19 2.88 9.12 -26.87
CA SER A 19 2.78 10.58 -26.89
C SER A 19 1.94 11.03 -28.08
N PHE A 20 1.34 12.21 -27.94
CA PHE A 20 0.54 12.84 -28.99
C PHE A 20 1.12 14.22 -29.27
N GLU A 21 1.50 14.46 -30.51
CA GLU A 21 1.97 15.74 -30.99
C GLU A 21 0.88 16.35 -31.87
N ASP A 22 0.22 17.40 -31.37
CA ASP A 22 -0.92 18.03 -32.03
C ASP A 22 -0.48 19.16 -32.95
N HIS A 23 -0.84 19.06 -34.24
CA HIS A 23 -0.61 20.07 -35.28
C HIS A 23 -1.90 20.84 -35.64
N GLY A 24 -2.94 20.75 -34.81
CA GLY A 24 -4.18 21.52 -34.88
C GLY A 24 -5.28 20.89 -35.73
N GLU A 25 -4.96 20.47 -36.97
CA GLU A 25 -5.91 19.73 -37.82
C GLU A 25 -5.79 18.21 -37.63
N HIS A 26 -4.60 17.73 -37.28
CA HIS A 26 -4.34 16.34 -36.93
C HIS A 26 -3.32 16.28 -35.80
N GLY A 27 -3.41 15.22 -35.01
CA GLY A 27 -2.40 14.86 -34.03
C GLY A 27 -1.69 13.61 -34.47
N ASP A 28 -0.36 13.65 -34.41
CA ASP A 28 0.48 12.48 -34.60
C ASP A 28 0.53 11.70 -33.28
N ILE A 29 0.53 10.38 -33.38
CA ILE A 29 0.72 9.48 -32.24
C ILE A 29 2.10 8.83 -32.37
N ASP A 30 2.96 9.12 -31.41
CA ASP A 30 4.25 8.46 -31.29
C ASP A 30 4.14 7.32 -30.30
N VAL A 31 4.59 6.14 -30.72
CA VAL A 31 4.53 4.91 -29.93
C VAL A 31 5.93 4.35 -29.77
N GLU A 32 6.49 4.50 -28.57
CA GLU A 32 7.70 3.83 -28.11
C GLU A 32 7.37 2.58 -27.29
N ALA A 33 8.37 1.72 -27.09
CA ALA A 33 8.26 0.63 -26.13
C ALA A 33 7.95 1.19 -24.72
N PRO A 34 6.97 0.62 -23.99
CA PRO A 34 6.71 0.99 -22.60
C PRO A 34 7.97 0.82 -21.74
N LYS A 35 8.21 1.77 -20.83
CA LYS A 35 9.36 1.76 -19.92
C LYS A 35 8.88 1.91 -18.49
N LEU A 36 9.62 1.34 -17.53
CA LEU A 36 9.41 1.66 -16.12
C LEU A 36 9.62 3.18 -15.95
N ALA A 37 8.62 3.86 -15.42
CA ALA A 37 8.64 5.31 -15.23
C ALA A 37 9.61 5.75 -14.10
N GLY A 38 10.32 4.80 -13.49
CA GLY A 38 11.21 5.05 -12.35
C GLY A 38 10.48 5.41 -11.05
N VAL A 39 9.15 5.29 -11.03
CA VAL A 39 8.33 5.54 -9.83
C VAL A 39 7.93 4.19 -9.23
N GLU A 40 8.58 3.84 -8.14
CA GLU A 40 8.17 2.72 -7.27
C GLU A 40 7.49 3.28 -6.03
N ILE A 41 6.21 3.00 -5.87
CA ILE A 41 5.48 3.35 -4.66
C ILE A 41 5.51 2.14 -3.73
N THR A 42 6.38 2.19 -2.71
CA THR A 42 6.43 1.18 -1.66
C THR A 42 5.60 1.62 -0.46
N GLY A 43 4.55 0.88 -0.15
CA GLY A 43 3.64 1.17 0.97
C GLY A 43 2.23 1.50 0.50
N ILE A 44 1.51 2.29 1.29
CA ILE A 44 0.06 2.47 1.16
C ILE A 44 -0.27 3.94 1.01
N ARG A 45 -1.20 4.27 0.12
CA ARG A 45 -1.80 5.59 0.02
C ARG A 45 -3.29 5.52 0.32
N VAL A 46 -3.83 6.62 0.80
CA VAL A 46 -5.29 6.79 0.88
C VAL A 46 -5.79 7.37 -0.42
N ALA A 47 -6.90 6.84 -0.91
CA ALA A 47 -7.58 7.38 -2.09
C ALA A 47 -9.04 7.71 -1.79
N ASP A 48 -9.56 8.73 -2.49
CA ASP A 48 -10.98 9.05 -2.50
C ASP A 48 -11.80 8.04 -3.34
N LYS A 49 -13.10 8.32 -3.55
CA LYS A 49 -13.96 7.43 -4.35
C LYS A 49 -13.60 7.42 -5.85
N ALA A 50 -12.96 8.47 -6.35
CA ALA A 50 -12.50 8.59 -7.73
C ALA A 50 -11.09 8.03 -7.93
N GLY A 51 -10.43 7.57 -6.86
CA GLY A 51 -9.05 7.06 -6.89
C GLY A 51 -7.99 8.15 -6.76
N ALA A 52 -8.39 9.42 -6.55
CA ALA A 52 -7.45 10.50 -6.33
C ALA A 52 -6.75 10.31 -4.97
N PRO A 53 -5.41 10.47 -4.89
CA PRO A 53 -4.69 10.31 -3.64
C PRO A 53 -5.07 11.42 -2.66
N ILE A 54 -5.22 11.06 -1.39
CA ILE A 54 -5.40 12.00 -0.29
C ILE A 54 -4.19 11.85 0.64
N GLY A 55 -3.40 12.92 0.74
CA GLY A 55 -2.16 12.92 1.52
C GLY A 55 -1.00 12.22 0.80
N GLY A 56 -0.02 11.77 1.58
CA GLY A 56 1.20 11.14 1.09
C GLY A 56 1.13 9.61 1.05
N ILE A 57 2.24 9.01 0.62
CA ILE A 57 2.47 7.57 0.74
C ILE A 57 2.97 7.28 2.16
N HIS A 58 2.40 6.26 2.78
CA HIS A 58 2.83 5.74 4.07
C HIS A 58 3.69 4.50 3.85
N ALA A 59 4.97 4.61 4.19
CA ALA A 59 5.94 3.54 3.99
C ALA A 59 5.55 2.29 4.80
N CYS A 60 5.52 1.16 4.12
CA CYS A 60 5.37 -0.17 4.72
C CYS A 60 6.17 -1.13 3.83
N PRO A 61 7.51 -1.14 3.95
CA PRO A 61 8.39 -1.89 3.06
C PRO A 61 8.17 -3.38 3.18
N ASP A 62 8.19 -4.10 2.06
CA ASP A 62 7.97 -5.55 2.06
C ASP A 62 6.61 -5.91 2.69
N LEU A 63 5.57 -5.19 2.23
CA LEU A 63 4.20 -5.32 2.70
C LEU A 63 3.72 -6.74 2.43
N HIS A 64 3.48 -7.49 3.51
CA HIS A 64 3.02 -8.87 3.45
C HIS A 64 2.15 -9.17 4.66
N GLY A 65 0.87 -9.47 4.43
CA GLY A 65 -0.11 -9.73 5.47
C GLY A 65 -1.04 -8.55 5.72
N GLU A 66 -2.33 -8.77 5.57
CA GLU A 66 -3.38 -7.78 5.82
C GLU A 66 -4.54 -8.41 6.58
N ALA A 67 -5.17 -7.64 7.46
CA ALA A 67 -6.39 -8.05 8.13
C ALA A 67 -7.22 -6.86 8.61
N SER A 68 -8.52 -7.06 8.74
CA SER A 68 -9.44 -6.09 9.33
C SER A 68 -10.09 -6.61 10.61
N SER A 69 -10.27 -5.73 11.59
CA SER A 69 -11.02 -6.02 12.83
C SER A 69 -11.73 -4.75 13.32
N GLY A 70 -13.07 -4.78 13.32
CA GLY A 70 -13.89 -3.59 13.59
C GLY A 70 -13.60 -2.47 12.59
N ASN A 71 -13.30 -1.28 13.10
CA ASN A 71 -12.97 -0.09 12.29
C ASN A 71 -11.47 0.01 11.95
N ILE A 72 -10.68 -1.04 12.16
CA ILE A 72 -9.24 -1.05 11.94
C ILE A 72 -8.88 -1.99 10.78
N LEU A 73 -8.01 -1.51 9.90
CA LEU A 73 -7.30 -2.29 8.89
C LEU A 73 -5.81 -2.26 9.22
N ALA A 74 -5.19 -3.42 9.35
CA ALA A 74 -3.77 -3.55 9.67
C ALA A 74 -3.04 -4.23 8.52
N PHE A 75 -1.88 -3.69 8.18
CA PHE A 75 -0.94 -4.24 7.22
C PHE A 75 0.37 -4.55 7.92
N ALA A 76 0.97 -5.70 7.65
CA ALA A 76 2.30 -6.03 8.12
C ALA A 76 3.35 -5.72 7.06
N CYS A 77 4.52 -5.29 7.52
CA CYS A 77 5.70 -5.02 6.71
C CYS A 77 6.98 -5.35 7.48
N ALA A 78 8.13 -5.28 6.81
CA ALA A 78 9.45 -5.55 7.41
C ALA A 78 9.75 -4.72 8.67
N THR A 79 9.17 -3.52 8.80
CA THR A 79 9.46 -2.60 9.91
C THR A 79 8.42 -2.62 11.02
N GLY A 80 7.29 -3.30 10.85
CA GLY A 80 6.20 -3.27 11.83
C GLY A 80 4.82 -3.48 11.23
N LEU A 81 3.82 -2.88 11.87
CA LEU A 81 2.43 -2.86 11.41
C LEU A 81 2.01 -1.44 11.03
N LEU A 82 1.50 -1.26 9.81
CA LEU A 82 0.78 -0.04 9.43
C LEU A 82 -0.70 -0.22 9.76
N VAL A 83 -1.19 0.56 10.73
CA VAL A 83 -2.56 0.48 11.22
C VAL A 83 -3.35 1.68 10.73
N VAL A 84 -4.45 1.40 10.04
CA VAL A 84 -5.42 2.37 9.54
C VAL A 84 -6.68 2.27 10.38
N SER A 85 -7.09 3.36 11.01
CA SER A 85 -8.34 3.44 11.76
C SER A 85 -9.34 4.34 11.05
N HIS A 86 -10.55 3.83 10.85
CA HIS A 86 -11.67 4.57 10.28
C HIS A 86 -12.54 5.19 11.38
N GLY A 87 -12.95 6.44 11.16
CA GLY A 87 -13.89 7.19 12.00
C GLY A 87 -14.59 8.23 11.13
N ASP A 88 -15.16 9.26 11.75
CA ASP A 88 -16.05 10.22 11.06
C ASP A 88 -15.32 11.17 10.08
N GLY A 89 -13.99 11.13 10.03
CA GLY A 89 -13.13 11.96 9.20
C GLY A 89 -12.13 11.18 8.34
N SER A 90 -11.01 11.82 8.00
CA SER A 90 -9.91 11.16 7.28
C SER A 90 -9.36 9.97 8.10
N PRO A 91 -9.06 8.83 7.47
CA PRO A 91 -8.45 7.68 8.14
C PRO A 91 -7.17 8.09 8.86
N ALA A 92 -7.06 7.72 10.13
CA ALA A 92 -5.82 7.87 10.87
C ALA A 92 -4.90 6.72 10.50
N ILE A 93 -3.69 7.03 10.04
CA ILE A 93 -2.67 6.04 9.69
C ILE A 93 -1.51 6.15 10.67
N ARG A 94 -1.12 5.02 11.26
CA ARG A 94 -0.02 4.95 12.22
C ARG A 94 0.84 3.72 11.96
N HIS A 95 2.15 3.92 11.85
CA HIS A 95 3.12 2.83 11.87
C HIS A 95 3.44 2.44 13.31
N LEU A 96 3.35 1.16 13.61
CA LEU A 96 3.73 0.55 14.87
C LEU A 96 5.01 -0.25 14.64
N PRO A 97 6.18 0.28 15.02
CA PRO A 97 7.43 -0.43 14.80
C PRO A 97 7.48 -1.71 15.64
N TYR A 98 8.16 -2.73 15.13
CA TYR A 98 8.55 -3.87 15.96
C TYR A 98 9.43 -3.40 17.11
N ALA A 99 9.27 -4.02 18.28
CA ALA A 99 10.13 -3.74 19.42
C ALA A 99 11.54 -4.26 19.18
N ASP A 100 12.55 -3.50 19.57
CA ASP A 100 13.97 -3.85 19.40
C ASP A 100 14.38 -5.15 20.11
N SER A 101 13.57 -5.61 21.07
CA SER A 101 13.77 -6.87 21.79
C SER A 101 13.34 -8.11 21.01
N LEU A 102 12.64 -7.96 19.88
CA LEU A 102 12.21 -9.09 19.07
C LEU A 102 13.39 -9.66 18.26
N PRO A 103 13.42 -10.98 18.02
CA PRO A 103 14.39 -11.55 17.08
C PRO A 103 14.12 -11.05 15.67
N ASN A 104 15.11 -11.13 14.77
CA ASN A 104 14.91 -10.75 13.38
C ASN A 104 13.73 -11.50 12.75
N GLY A 105 12.82 -10.75 12.14
CA GLY A 105 11.64 -11.29 11.49
C GLY A 105 10.58 -10.22 11.24
N LYS A 106 9.49 -10.65 10.60
CA LYS A 106 8.29 -9.84 10.41
C LYS A 106 7.05 -10.72 10.56
N THR A 107 5.90 -10.07 10.62
CA THR A 107 4.61 -10.70 10.45
C THR A 107 4.33 -10.83 8.96
N THR A 108 3.86 -11.99 8.52
CA THR A 108 3.43 -12.25 7.14
C THR A 108 1.96 -12.62 7.03
N THR A 109 1.38 -13.10 8.13
CA THR A 109 -0.02 -13.50 8.21
C THR A 109 -0.67 -12.76 9.37
N LEU A 110 -1.82 -12.14 9.08
CA LEU A 110 -2.66 -11.48 10.07
C LEU A 110 -4.09 -12.01 9.96
N ILE A 111 -4.76 -12.12 11.10
CA ILE A 111 -6.18 -12.46 11.21
C ILE A 111 -6.80 -11.45 12.18
N GLY A 112 -7.90 -10.83 11.78
CA GLY A 112 -8.67 -9.93 12.62
C GLY A 112 -9.86 -10.63 13.28
N GLY A 113 -10.06 -10.34 14.57
CA GLY A 113 -11.22 -10.82 15.31
C GLY A 113 -12.53 -10.24 14.79
N ARG A 114 -13.59 -11.06 14.73
CA ARG A 114 -14.92 -10.63 14.26
C ARG A 114 -15.89 -10.26 15.39
N GLY A 115 -15.70 -10.80 16.60
CA GLY A 115 -16.57 -10.54 17.77
C GLY A 115 -15.94 -9.64 18.83
N LEU A 116 -14.61 -9.54 18.84
CA LEU A 116 -13.83 -8.64 19.68
C LEU A 116 -12.75 -8.01 18.80
N GLN A 117 -12.33 -6.80 19.13
CA GLN A 117 -11.29 -6.11 18.39
C GLN A 117 -9.90 -6.60 18.82
N TYR A 118 -9.31 -7.48 18.02
CA TYR A 118 -7.95 -7.99 18.19
C TYR A 118 -7.39 -8.44 16.85
N PHE A 119 -6.06 -8.56 16.79
CA PHE A 119 -5.35 -9.15 15.66
C PHE A 119 -4.47 -10.28 16.18
N LEU A 120 -4.42 -11.37 15.43
CA LEU A 120 -3.52 -12.49 15.65
C LEU A 120 -2.67 -12.66 14.40
N GLY A 121 -1.36 -12.76 14.56
CA GLY A 121 -0.46 -12.98 13.45
C GLY A 121 0.71 -13.87 13.83
N ASN A 122 1.44 -14.31 12.82
CA ASN A 122 2.74 -14.95 13.01
C ASN A 122 3.84 -13.89 13.18
N TYR A 123 5.03 -14.35 13.57
CA TYR A 123 6.24 -13.53 13.58
C TYR A 123 7.46 -14.43 13.39
N GLY A 124 8.38 -14.03 12.50
CA GLY A 124 9.64 -14.74 12.30
C GLY A 124 10.25 -14.50 10.93
N ALA A 125 11.28 -15.29 10.60
CA ALA A 125 11.86 -15.31 9.26
C ALA A 125 10.87 -15.98 8.31
N ASP A 126 10.45 -15.27 7.25
CA ASP A 126 9.45 -15.69 6.26
C ASP A 126 9.38 -17.21 6.05
N LYS A 127 8.34 -17.82 6.59
CA LYS A 127 7.93 -19.19 6.27
C LYS A 127 6.47 -19.13 5.87
N VAL A 128 6.28 -19.42 4.58
CA VAL A 128 5.04 -19.55 3.79
C VAL A 128 3.84 -20.01 4.61
#